data_AF-A0A9E5LQD5-F1
#
_entry.id   AF-A0A9E5LQD5-F1
#
_cell.length_a   1.000
_cell.length_b   1.000
_cell.length_c   1.000
_cell.angle_alpha   90.00
_cell.angle_beta   90.00
_cell.angle_gamma   90.00
#
_symmetry.space_group_name_H-M   'P 1'
#
loop_
_entity.id
_entity.type
_entity.pdbx_description
1 polymer ?
#
loop_
_entity_poly.entity_id
_entity_poly.type
_entity_poly.pdbx_seq_one_letter_code
_entity_poly.pdbx_strand_id
1 'polypeptide(L)'
;MIAGLPMYERPELFQAHDNLWQLIHKQIDGSPQKLSRNVELWDLWTSPELLLAQTCSSPYRESLFKNTIYVGTPDYKLPNCPPGYYNSIIIGKSGLSFSQLKTGIFGYNDKFSHSGWTAPINHFKKLD
;
A
#
# COMPACT_ATOMS: atom_id res chain seq x y z
N MET A 1 20.51 8.85 -4.31
CA MET A 1 19.08 8.64 -4.64
C MET A 1 18.72 7.17 -4.61
N ILE A 2 17.58 6.83 -4.04
CA ILE A 2 17.03 5.47 -3.94
C ILE A 2 15.57 5.43 -4.37
N ALA A 3 15.14 4.30 -4.94
CA ALA A 3 13.74 4.04 -5.26
C ALA A 3 13.39 2.61 -4.89
N GLY A 4 12.19 2.36 -4.39
CA GLY A 4 11.79 1.01 -3.95
C GLY A 4 10.28 0.84 -3.90
N LEU A 5 9.79 -0.37 -4.21
CA LEU A 5 8.37 -0.74 -4.12
C LEU A 5 8.11 -1.88 -3.11
N PRO A 6 8.75 -1.89 -1.91
CA PRO A 6 8.75 -3.05 -1.01
C PRO A 6 7.39 -3.38 -0.38
N MET A 7 6.47 -2.42 -0.26
CA MET A 7 5.23 -2.59 0.51
C MET A 7 4.34 -3.75 0.02
N TYR A 8 4.33 -4.01 -1.29
CA TYR A 8 3.59 -5.12 -1.89
C TYR A 8 4.53 -6.03 -2.70
N GLU A 9 5.81 -6.06 -2.37
CA GLU A 9 6.84 -6.81 -3.07
C GLU A 9 6.80 -8.30 -2.71
N ARG A 10 5.87 -9.03 -3.33
CA ARG A 10 5.87 -10.50 -3.31
C ARG A 10 6.77 -11.05 -4.43
N PRO A 11 7.39 -12.24 -4.29
CA PRO A 11 8.27 -12.81 -5.31
C PRO A 11 7.67 -12.82 -6.73
N GLU A 12 6.37 -13.07 -6.84
CA GLU A 12 5.64 -13.11 -8.11
C GLU A 12 5.53 -11.73 -8.79
N LEU A 13 5.76 -10.64 -8.05
CA LEU A 13 5.67 -9.26 -8.52
C LEU A 13 7.05 -8.65 -8.83
N PHE A 14 8.15 -9.34 -8.56
CA PHE A 14 9.50 -8.77 -8.70
C PHE A 14 9.77 -8.28 -10.12
N GLN A 15 9.48 -9.11 -11.13
CA GLN A 15 9.69 -8.76 -12.53
C GLN A 15 8.75 -7.64 -12.98
N ALA A 16 7.50 -7.63 -12.51
CA ALA A 16 6.54 -6.59 -12.85
C ALA A 16 6.97 -5.22 -12.27
N HIS A 17 7.45 -5.19 -11.04
CA HIS A 17 8.00 -3.98 -10.41
C HIS A 17 9.27 -3.50 -11.12
N ASP A 18 10.18 -4.41 -11.49
CA ASP A 18 11.38 -4.03 -12.24
C ASP A 18 11.02 -3.43 -13.61
N ASN A 19 10.08 -4.06 -14.33
CA ASN A 19 9.62 -3.54 -15.63
C ASN A 19 8.99 -2.15 -15.49
N LEU A 20 8.12 -1.95 -14.49
CA LEU A 20 7.54 -0.65 -14.19
C LEU A 20 8.63 0.39 -13.88
N TRP A 21 9.61 0.03 -13.04
CA TRP A 21 10.70 0.92 -12.69
C TRP A 21 11.54 1.29 -13.90
N GLN A 22 11.87 0.35 -14.79
CA GLN A 22 12.63 0.66 -16.00
C GLN A 22 11.89 1.64 -16.94
N LEU A 23 10.55 1.62 -16.96
CA LEU A 23 9.77 2.62 -17.70
C LEU A 23 9.89 4.00 -17.08
N ILE A 24 9.85 4.10 -15.74
CA ILE A 24 9.99 5.36 -15.01
C ILE A 24 11.43 5.90 -15.10
N HIS A 25 12.43 5.03 -14.88
CA HIS A 25 13.86 5.35 -14.93
C HIS A 25 14.25 6.06 -16.23
N LYS A 26 13.73 5.58 -17.37
CA LYS A 26 13.97 6.18 -18.70
C LYS A 26 13.48 7.62 -18.84
N GLN A 27 12.61 8.09 -17.95
CA GLN A 27 12.04 9.44 -17.98
C GLN A 27 12.71 10.39 -16.97
N ILE A 28 13.62 9.89 -16.13
CA ILE A 28 14.19 10.66 -15.03
C ILE A 28 15.72 10.52 -15.05
N ASP A 29 16.39 11.56 -15.53
CA ASP A 29 17.85 11.63 -15.55
C ASP A 29 18.42 11.51 -14.13
N GLY A 30 19.49 10.71 -14.00
CA GLY A 30 20.16 10.46 -12.72
C GLY A 30 19.43 9.50 -11.77
N SER A 31 18.23 9.02 -12.09
CA SER A 31 17.51 8.06 -11.25
C SER A 31 18.28 6.72 -11.10
N PRO A 32 18.12 5.99 -9.97
CA PRO A 32 18.86 4.75 -9.73
C PRO A 32 18.49 3.67 -10.75
N GLN A 33 19.49 2.92 -11.20
CA GLN A 33 19.33 1.89 -12.24
C GLN A 33 18.38 0.75 -11.84
N LYS A 34 18.26 0.45 -10.55
CA LYS A 34 17.44 -0.65 -10.02
C LYS A 34 16.68 -0.20 -8.78
N LEU A 35 15.57 -0.88 -8.49
CA LEU A 35 14.88 -0.74 -7.23
C LEU A 35 15.73 -1.30 -6.09
N SER A 36 15.73 -0.60 -4.96
CA SER A 36 16.15 -1.12 -3.67
C SER A 36 15.16 -2.22 -3.23
N ARG A 37 15.70 -3.38 -2.85
CA ARG A 37 14.95 -4.55 -2.39
C ARG A 37 15.35 -4.93 -0.98
N ASN A 38 14.48 -5.64 -0.26
CA ASN A 38 14.71 -6.07 1.12
C ASN A 38 15.09 -4.91 2.05
N VAL A 39 14.49 -3.74 1.83
CA VAL A 39 14.66 -2.54 2.65
C VAL A 39 13.45 -2.36 3.57
N GLU A 40 13.71 -1.95 4.80
CA GLU A 40 12.64 -1.62 5.75
C GLU A 40 11.83 -0.42 5.24
N LEU A 41 10.51 -0.49 5.38
CA LEU A 41 9.60 0.48 4.77
C LEU A 41 9.86 1.90 5.24
N TRP A 42 10.04 2.09 6.56
CA TRP A 42 10.26 3.41 7.15
C TRP A 42 11.63 3.98 6.81
N ASP A 43 12.67 3.16 6.75
CA ASP A 43 14.01 3.59 6.33
C ASP A 43 13.99 4.09 4.89
N LEU A 44 13.26 3.40 3.99
CA LEU A 44 13.07 3.85 2.61
C LEU A 44 12.25 5.14 2.55
N TRP A 45 11.06 5.15 3.18
CA TRP A 45 10.11 6.26 3.09
C TRP A 45 10.62 7.57 3.70
N THR A 46 11.54 7.50 4.67
CA THR A 46 12.08 8.68 5.37
C THR A 46 13.50 9.05 4.93
N SER A 47 14.08 8.29 4.00
CA SER A 47 15.41 8.56 3.50
C SER A 47 15.50 9.94 2.83
N PRO A 48 16.50 10.77 3.16
CA PRO A 48 16.74 12.03 2.44
C PRO A 48 17.12 11.79 0.96
N GLU A 49 17.52 10.56 0.62
CA GLU A 49 17.86 10.15 -0.75
C GLU A 49 16.65 9.59 -1.52
N LEU A 50 15.45 9.59 -0.94
CA LEU A 50 14.27 9.01 -1.57
C LEU A 50 13.90 9.75 -2.86
N LEU A 51 13.88 9.02 -3.97
CA LEU A 51 13.34 9.49 -5.25
C LEU A 51 11.88 9.04 -5.44
N LEU A 52 11.61 7.75 -5.23
CA LEU A 52 10.27 7.18 -5.41
C LEU A 52 10.05 5.99 -4.49
N ALA A 53 8.93 5.98 -3.78
CA ALA A 53 8.44 4.79 -3.11
C ALA A 53 6.92 4.64 -3.22
N GLN A 54 6.44 3.44 -2.96
CA GLN A 54 5.03 3.17 -2.77
C GLN A 54 4.71 3.02 -1.29
N THR A 55 3.59 3.62 -0.88
CA THR A 55 3.04 3.49 0.46
C THR A 55 1.51 3.32 0.40
N CYS A 56 0.90 2.98 1.53
CA CYS A 56 -0.55 3.01 1.70
C CYS A 56 -1.01 4.43 2.04
N SER A 57 -2.31 4.70 1.88
CA SER A 57 -2.88 6.01 2.20
C SER A 57 -2.71 6.39 3.67
N SER A 58 -2.75 5.43 4.61
CA SER A 58 -2.62 5.72 6.04
C SER A 58 -1.22 6.24 6.43
N PRO A 59 -0.09 5.56 6.16
CA PRO A 59 1.24 6.10 6.48
C PRO A 59 1.51 7.45 5.79
N TYR A 60 1.05 7.61 4.54
CA TYR A 60 1.16 8.89 3.84
C TYR A 60 0.44 10.01 4.57
N ARG A 61 -0.86 9.83 4.87
CA ARG A 61 -1.69 10.86 5.50
C ARG A 61 -1.32 11.16 6.94
N GLU A 62 -0.80 10.18 7.67
CA GLU A 62 -0.47 10.35 9.08
C GLU A 62 0.92 10.98 9.28
N SER A 63 1.88 10.71 8.39
CA SER A 63 3.28 11.10 8.64
C SER A 63 4.03 11.57 7.38
N LEU A 64 3.99 10.82 6.27
CA LEU A 64 4.93 11.05 5.17
C LEU A 64 4.62 12.31 4.35
N PHE A 65 3.37 12.78 4.32
CA PHE A 65 2.99 13.98 3.55
C PHE A 65 3.76 15.24 3.93
N LYS A 66 4.37 15.27 5.12
CA LYS A 66 5.18 16.41 5.59
C LYS A 66 6.52 16.53 4.86
N ASN A 67 7.07 15.39 4.42
CA ASN A 67 8.44 15.29 3.90
C ASN A 67 8.50 14.67 2.50
N THR A 68 7.36 14.32 1.91
CA THR A 68 7.26 13.68 0.59
C THR A 68 6.19 14.36 -0.24
N ILE A 69 6.31 14.24 -1.56
CA ILE A 69 5.33 14.74 -2.51
C ILE A 69 4.56 13.55 -3.07
N TYR A 70 3.23 13.64 -3.05
CA TYR A 70 2.38 12.67 -3.72
C TYR A 70 2.46 12.84 -5.24
N VAL A 71 2.92 11.79 -5.93
CA VAL A 71 3.13 11.79 -7.39
C VAL A 71 2.05 11.05 -8.17
N GLY A 72 1.26 10.21 -7.52
CA GLY A 72 0.17 9.47 -8.15
C GLY A 72 -0.31 8.26 -7.36
N THR A 73 -1.43 7.69 -7.80
CA THR A 73 -1.97 6.43 -7.27
C THR A 73 -1.91 5.35 -8.35
N PRO A 74 -1.34 4.18 -8.06
CA PRO A 74 -1.40 3.03 -8.97
C PRO A 74 -2.84 2.59 -9.23
N ASP A 75 -3.17 2.34 -10.49
CA ASP A 75 -4.43 1.71 -10.89
C ASP A 75 -4.19 0.25 -11.27
N TYR A 76 -4.63 -0.67 -10.42
CA TYR A 76 -4.53 -2.11 -10.65
C TYR A 76 -5.73 -2.68 -11.43
N LYS A 77 -6.67 -1.83 -11.89
CA LYS A 77 -7.86 -2.22 -12.66
C LYS A 77 -8.68 -3.32 -11.97
N LEU A 78 -8.85 -3.18 -10.66
CA LEU A 78 -9.60 -4.15 -9.88
C LEU A 78 -11.08 -4.15 -10.30
N PRO A 79 -11.72 -5.33 -10.39
CA PRO A 79 -13.14 -5.41 -10.70
C PRO A 79 -13.96 -4.59 -9.70
N ASN A 80 -14.97 -3.88 -10.20
CA ASN A 80 -15.88 -3.05 -9.40
C ASN A 80 -15.19 -1.90 -8.64
N CYS A 81 -14.01 -1.46 -9.08
CA CYS A 81 -13.32 -0.29 -8.55
C CYS A 81 -13.10 0.74 -9.67
N PRO A 82 -13.39 2.03 -9.44
CA PRO A 82 -12.94 3.09 -10.34
C PRO A 82 -11.40 3.12 -10.44
N PRO A 83 -10.82 3.76 -11.47
CA PRO A 83 -9.37 3.87 -11.62
C PRO A 83 -8.69 4.45 -10.36
N GLY A 84 -7.66 3.76 -9.87
CA GLY A 84 -6.91 4.15 -8.68
C GLY A 84 -7.60 3.82 -7.34
N TYR A 85 -8.74 3.14 -7.36
CA TYR A 85 -9.40 2.63 -6.16
C TYR A 85 -9.09 1.15 -5.96
N TYR A 86 -9.22 0.71 -4.71
CA TYR A 86 -9.19 -0.69 -4.34
C TYR A 86 -10.26 -1.00 -3.31
N ASN A 87 -10.61 -2.29 -3.17
CA ASN A 87 -11.50 -2.79 -2.15
C ASN A 87 -10.77 -3.73 -1.19
N SER A 88 -11.22 -3.76 0.07
CA SER A 88 -10.73 -4.72 1.06
C SER A 88 -11.63 -5.95 1.06
N ILE A 89 -11.03 -7.12 1.30
CA ILE A 89 -11.77 -8.38 1.45
C ILE A 89 -11.64 -8.82 2.91
N ILE A 90 -12.76 -9.17 3.53
CA ILE A 90 -12.79 -9.75 4.88
C ILE A 90 -12.86 -11.26 4.70
N ILE A 91 -11.87 -11.97 5.26
CA ILE A 91 -11.80 -13.42 5.23
C ILE A 91 -12.21 -13.94 6.60
N GLY A 92 -13.15 -14.87 6.65
CA GLY A 92 -13.66 -15.45 7.89
C GLY A 92 -14.19 -16.86 7.69
N LYS A 93 -14.56 -17.50 8.81
CA LYS A 93 -15.20 -18.82 8.77
C LYS A 93 -16.52 -18.74 8.01
N SER A 94 -16.75 -19.71 7.13
CA SER A 94 -18.03 -19.84 6.42
C SER A 94 -19.21 -19.89 7.40
N GLY A 95 -20.31 -19.22 7.05
CA GLY A 95 -21.54 -19.17 7.85
C GLY A 95 -21.55 -18.15 8.98
N LEU A 96 -20.50 -17.33 9.17
CA LEU A 96 -20.54 -16.20 10.08
C LEU A 96 -21.41 -15.07 9.53
N SER A 97 -22.33 -14.56 10.35
CA SER A 97 -23.09 -13.35 10.03
C SER A 97 -22.22 -12.09 10.25
N PHE A 98 -22.55 -11.00 9.55
CA PHE A 98 -21.91 -9.71 9.80
C PHE A 98 -22.08 -9.21 11.24
N SER A 99 -23.22 -9.50 11.87
CA SER A 99 -23.46 -9.14 13.28
C SER A 99 -22.50 -9.88 14.23
N GLN A 100 -22.15 -11.13 13.94
CA GLN A 100 -21.16 -11.88 14.71
C GLN A 100 -19.74 -11.33 14.53
N LEU A 101 -19.44 -10.68 13.39
CA LEU A 101 -18.15 -10.02 13.20
C LEU A 101 -18.00 -8.77 14.07
N LYS A 102 -19.10 -8.08 14.40
CA LYS A 102 -19.09 -6.85 15.22
C LYS A 102 -18.63 -7.09 16.66
N THR A 103 -18.97 -8.25 17.23
CA THR A 103 -18.61 -8.64 18.61
C THR A 103 -17.48 -9.67 18.66
N GLY A 104 -16.99 -10.13 17.51
CA GLY A 104 -15.94 -11.12 17.41
C GLY A 104 -14.52 -10.54 17.54
N ILE A 105 -13.53 -11.43 17.42
CA ILE A 105 -12.12 -11.04 17.34
C ILE A 105 -11.78 -10.77 15.87
N PHE A 106 -11.35 -9.54 15.57
CA PHE A 106 -10.91 -9.15 14.23
C PHE A 106 -9.38 -9.14 14.14
N GLY A 107 -8.82 -10.04 13.34
CA GLY A 107 -7.40 -10.05 13.02
C GLY A 107 -7.07 -8.99 11.97
N TYR A 108 -6.02 -8.21 12.20
CA TYR A 108 -5.53 -7.19 11.27
C TYR A 108 -4.01 -7.26 11.16
N ASN A 109 -3.46 -6.77 10.05
CA ASN A 109 -2.03 -6.85 9.77
C ASN A 109 -1.21 -5.78 10.51
N ASP A 110 -1.67 -4.52 10.53
CA ASP A 110 -0.97 -3.42 11.20
C ASP A 110 -1.96 -2.29 11.56
N LYS A 111 -1.68 -1.50 12.60
CA LYS A 111 -2.51 -0.34 13.00
C LYS A 111 -2.44 0.81 11.99
N PHE A 112 -1.35 0.90 11.22
CA PHE A 112 -1.21 1.84 10.11
C PHE A 112 -1.76 1.29 8.80
N SER A 113 -2.38 0.10 8.80
CA SER A 113 -2.98 -0.49 7.62
C SER A 113 -4.34 0.14 7.32
N HIS A 114 -4.49 0.78 6.16
CA HIS A 114 -5.81 1.29 5.79
C HIS A 114 -6.82 0.15 5.58
N SER A 115 -6.42 -0.91 4.85
CA SER A 115 -7.29 -2.05 4.55
C SER A 115 -7.53 -2.96 5.76
N GLY A 116 -6.54 -3.11 6.62
CA GLY A 116 -6.61 -4.00 7.79
C GLY A 116 -7.14 -3.33 9.06
N TRP A 117 -7.03 -2.01 9.19
CA TRP A 117 -7.42 -1.31 10.42
C TRP A 117 -8.46 -0.22 10.17
N THR A 118 -8.11 0.81 9.41
CA THR A 118 -8.97 1.99 9.25
C THR A 118 -10.31 1.67 8.57
N ALA A 119 -10.27 0.96 7.45
CA ALA A 119 -11.46 0.60 6.68
C ALA A 119 -12.42 -0.32 7.46
N PRO A 120 -11.99 -1.47 8.02
CA PRO A 120 -12.90 -2.37 8.74
C PRO A 120 -13.48 -1.71 9.99
N ILE A 121 -12.70 -0.99 10.80
CA ILE A 121 -13.23 -0.30 11.98
C ILE A 121 -14.32 0.71 11.59
N ASN A 122 -14.08 1.51 10.55
CA ASN A 122 -15.07 2.48 10.09
C ASN A 122 -16.29 1.81 9.45
N HIS A 123 -16.13 0.64 8.84
CA HIS A 123 -17.23 -0.14 8.29
C HIS A 123 -18.11 -0.72 9.42
N PHE A 124 -17.51 -1.45 10.36
CA PHE A 124 -18.25 -2.12 11.45
C PHE A 124 -18.88 -1.15 12.45
N LYS A 125 -18.31 0.06 12.64
CA LYS A 125 -18.95 1.12 13.44
C LYS A 125 -20.28 1.61 12.89
N LYS A 126 -20.51 1.47 11.58
CA LYS A 126 -21.72 1.93 10.88
C LYS A 126 -22.78 0.84 10.73
N LEU A 127 -22.44 -0.41 11.05
CA LEU A 127 -23.41 -1.50 11.04
C LEU A 127 -24.14 -1.47 12.38
N ASP A 128 -25.46 -1.39 12.34
CA ASP A 128 -26.34 -1.42 13.52
C ASP A 128 -26.22 -2.75 14.30
#